data_AF-K2MY68-F1
#
_entry.id   AF-K2MY68-F1
#
_cell.length_a   1.000
_cell.length_b   1.000
_cell.length_c   1.000
_cell.angle_alpha   90.00
_cell.angle_beta   90.00
_cell.angle_gamma   90.00
#
_symmetry.space_group_name_H-M   'P 1'
#
loop_
_entity.id
_entity.type
_entity.pdbx_description
1 polymer ?
#
loop_
_entity_poly.entity_id
_entity_poly.type
_entity_poly.pdbx_seq_one_letter_code
_entity_poly.pdbx_strand_id
1 'polypeptide(L)'
;MATPKQTDPQFKLRLPAALKDEIEEAARTNNRTMNAEIVDRLEKYEAAQNLIASVRPDMARLSNAIEERQREINRLYEERSTIFKAMNDQERSLQSLREAHRTLSIVAKSLGEMILSDGDRSEMTRILATGLLDVEVDTSSDASEEIPKPFWDEYKIPPDFDE
;
A
#
# COMPACT_ATOMS: atom_id res chain seq x y z
N MET A 1 1.66 -49.81 60.35
CA MET A 1 1.85 -48.64 59.45
C MET A 1 0.56 -48.51 58.64
N ALA A 2 -0.17 -47.40 58.79
CA ALA A 2 -1.46 -47.21 58.11
C ALA A 2 -1.20 -46.83 56.64
N THR A 3 -1.71 -47.64 55.70
CA THR A 3 -1.67 -47.35 54.28
C THR A 3 -2.51 -46.10 53.99
N PRO A 4 -1.99 -45.08 53.28
CA PRO A 4 -2.77 -43.90 52.95
C PRO A 4 -3.93 -44.35 52.06
N LYS A 5 -5.15 -44.14 52.55
CA LYS A 5 -6.38 -44.54 51.87
C LYS A 5 -6.70 -43.46 50.84
N GLN A 6 -6.48 -43.75 49.57
CA GLN A 6 -6.82 -42.85 48.47
C GLN A 6 -8.33 -42.54 48.53
N THR A 7 -8.66 -41.26 48.74
CA THR A 7 -10.04 -40.76 48.94
C THR A 7 -10.71 -40.33 47.64
N ASP A 8 -9.98 -40.29 46.54
CA ASP A 8 -10.51 -39.81 45.25
C ASP A 8 -11.45 -40.85 44.61
N PRO A 9 -12.56 -40.40 43.99
CA PRO A 9 -13.49 -41.28 43.31
C PRO A 9 -12.82 -42.02 42.14
N GLN A 10 -12.84 -43.35 42.18
CA GLN A 10 -12.30 -44.18 41.10
C GLN A 10 -13.32 -44.30 39.96
N PHE A 11 -12.91 -43.92 38.75
CA PHE A 11 -13.73 -43.99 37.54
C PHE A 11 -13.18 -45.05 36.57
N LYS A 12 -14.06 -45.90 36.02
CA LYS A 12 -13.70 -46.91 35.01
C LYS A 12 -13.88 -46.33 33.61
N LEU A 13 -12.83 -45.75 33.05
CA LEU A 13 -12.82 -45.22 31.69
C LEU A 13 -12.65 -46.35 30.67
N ARG A 14 -13.50 -46.38 29.63
CA ARG A 14 -13.36 -47.30 28.49
C ARG A 14 -12.70 -46.55 27.34
N LEU A 15 -11.50 -46.96 26.98
CA LEU A 15 -10.74 -46.38 25.87
C LEU A 15 -10.61 -47.39 24.73
N PRO A 16 -10.63 -46.95 23.47
CA PRO A 16 -10.16 -47.76 22.35
C PRO A 16 -8.73 -48.24 22.59
N ALA A 17 -8.40 -49.45 22.14
CA ALA A 17 -7.08 -50.06 22.39
C ALA A 17 -5.92 -49.17 21.92
N ALA A 18 -6.00 -48.66 20.68
CA ALA A 18 -4.97 -47.77 20.13
C ALA A 18 -4.73 -46.52 20.98
N LEU A 19 -5.80 -45.86 21.44
CA LEU A 19 -5.70 -44.66 22.27
C LEU A 19 -5.09 -44.96 23.65
N LYS A 20 -5.40 -46.13 24.21
CA LYS A 20 -4.80 -46.57 25.47
C LYS A 20 -3.29 -46.75 25.31
N ASP A 21 -2.86 -47.43 24.26
CA ASP A 21 -1.44 -47.71 23.99
C ASP A 21 -0.65 -46.40 23.78
N GLU A 22 -1.22 -45.43 23.04
CA GLU A 22 -0.63 -44.10 22.85
C GLU A 22 -0.44 -43.33 24.16
N ILE A 23 -1.43 -43.35 25.05
CA ILE A 23 -1.34 -42.67 26.35
C ILE A 23 -0.33 -43.37 27.26
N GLU A 24 -0.25 -44.70 27.21
CA GLU A 24 0.69 -45.49 28.01
C GLU A 24 2.16 -45.24 27.60
N GLU A 25 2.44 -45.17 26.29
CA GLU A 25 3.76 -44.78 25.78
C GLU A 25 4.12 -43.33 26.12
N ALA A 26 3.17 -42.40 26.00
CA ALA A 26 3.39 -41.00 26.37
C ALA A 26 3.66 -40.84 27.87
N ALA A 27 2.89 -41.55 28.72
CA ALA A 27 3.10 -41.55 30.16
C ALA A 27 4.49 -42.11 30.53
N ARG A 28 4.92 -43.20 29.86
CA ARG A 28 6.26 -43.77 30.04
C ARG A 28 7.35 -42.78 29.64
N THR A 29 7.18 -42.12 28.49
CA THR A 29 8.12 -41.10 27.98
C THR A 29 8.23 -39.92 28.93
N ASN A 30 7.10 -39.50 29.51
CA ASN A 30 7.03 -38.37 30.46
C ASN A 30 7.34 -38.76 31.91
N ASN A 31 7.74 -40.02 32.17
CA ASN A 31 7.99 -40.57 33.52
C ASN A 31 6.82 -40.37 34.50
N ARG A 32 5.59 -40.57 34.02
CA ARG A 32 4.35 -40.40 34.78
C ARG A 32 3.52 -41.68 34.75
N THR A 33 2.60 -41.81 35.70
CA THR A 33 1.57 -42.85 35.59
C THR A 33 0.58 -42.48 34.49
N MET A 34 -0.07 -43.47 33.89
CA MET A 34 -1.09 -43.24 32.85
C MET A 34 -2.18 -42.27 33.33
N ASN A 35 -2.62 -42.39 34.60
CA ASN A 35 -3.61 -41.47 35.18
C ASN A 35 -3.06 -40.05 35.33
N ALA A 36 -1.80 -39.88 35.75
CA ALA A 36 -1.17 -38.56 35.88
C ALA A 36 -1.02 -37.88 34.50
N GLU A 37 -0.71 -38.64 33.46
CA GLU A 37 -0.65 -38.13 32.07
C GLU A 37 -2.04 -37.71 31.56
N ILE A 38 -3.08 -38.50 31.84
CA ILE A 38 -4.46 -38.14 31.47
C ILE A 38 -4.88 -36.83 32.13
N VAL A 39 -4.61 -36.66 33.43
CA VAL A 39 -4.93 -35.42 34.16
C VAL A 39 -4.16 -34.23 33.59
N ASP A 40 -2.83 -34.36 33.40
CA ASP A 40 -1.99 -33.28 32.84
C ASP A 40 -2.46 -32.83 31.46
N ARG A 41 -2.89 -33.77 30.60
CA ARG A 41 -3.46 -33.44 29.28
C ARG A 41 -4.80 -32.72 29.38
N LEU A 42 -5.69 -33.14 30.28
CA LEU A 42 -6.99 -32.51 30.48
C LEU A 42 -6.83 -31.08 31.02
N GLU A 43 -5.95 -30.89 32.00
CA GLU A 43 -5.64 -29.56 32.55
C GLU A 43 -5.03 -28.64 31.49
N LYS A 44 -4.09 -29.14 30.68
CA LYS A 44 -3.52 -28.40 29.55
C LYS A 44 -4.55 -28.06 28.48
N TYR A 45 -5.47 -28.99 28.19
CA TYR A 45 -6.55 -28.74 27.24
C TYR A 45 -7.42 -27.57 27.72
N GLU A 46 -7.83 -27.58 28.98
CA GLU A 46 -8.62 -26.49 29.56
C GLU A 46 -7.86 -25.16 29.55
N ALA A 47 -6.58 -25.16 29.96
CA ALA A 47 -5.73 -23.98 29.92
C ALA A 47 -5.58 -23.43 28.49
N ALA A 48 -5.39 -24.30 27.50
CA ALA A 48 -5.30 -23.92 26.09
C ALA A 48 -6.62 -23.34 25.58
N GLN A 49 -7.77 -23.93 25.92
CA GLN A 49 -9.09 -23.40 25.56
C GLN A 49 -9.31 -22.00 26.14
N ASN A 50 -8.95 -21.79 27.41
CA ASN A 50 -9.06 -20.49 28.06
C ASN A 50 -8.15 -19.45 27.41
N LEU A 51 -6.92 -19.82 27.08
CA LEU A 51 -5.99 -18.95 26.35
C LEU A 51 -6.55 -18.57 24.98
N ILE A 52 -7.01 -19.55 24.20
CA ILE A 52 -7.62 -19.32 22.87
C ILE A 52 -8.84 -18.40 23.00
N ALA A 53 -9.71 -18.65 23.97
CA ALA A 53 -10.89 -17.82 24.21
C ALA A 53 -10.52 -16.36 24.55
N SER A 54 -9.41 -16.13 25.26
CA SER A 54 -8.93 -14.79 25.58
C SER A 54 -8.29 -14.06 24.38
N VAL A 55 -7.60 -14.79 23.49
CA VAL A 55 -6.89 -14.21 22.34
C VAL A 55 -7.80 -13.97 21.14
N ARG A 56 -8.81 -14.84 20.95
CA ARG A 56 -9.77 -14.76 19.84
C ARG A 56 -10.41 -13.37 19.64
N PRO A 57 -10.89 -12.66 20.67
CA PRO A 57 -11.46 -11.32 20.46
C PRO A 57 -10.42 -10.31 19.98
N ASP A 58 -9.18 -10.39 20.46
CA ASP A 58 -8.11 -9.48 20.02
C ASP A 58 -7.68 -9.77 18.58
N MET A 59 -7.67 -11.05 18.18
CA MET A 59 -7.45 -11.41 16.77
C MET A 59 -8.54 -10.87 15.86
N ALA A 60 -9.82 -10.96 16.27
CA ALA A 60 -10.93 -10.38 15.51
C ALA A 60 -10.87 -8.85 15.44
N ARG A 61 -10.39 -8.18 16.51
CA ARG A 61 -10.16 -6.73 16.48
C ARG A 61 -9.03 -6.36 15.51
N LEU A 62 -7.94 -7.11 15.55
CA LEU A 62 -6.79 -6.88 14.69
C LEU A 62 -7.13 -7.10 13.22
N SER A 63 -7.87 -8.17 12.89
CA SER A 63 -8.32 -8.43 11.52
C SER A 63 -9.19 -7.27 11.01
N ASN A 64 -10.17 -6.83 11.79
CA ASN A 64 -11.02 -5.69 11.42
C ASN A 64 -10.21 -4.39 11.22
N ALA A 65 -9.19 -4.16 12.07
CA ALA A 65 -8.32 -3.00 11.93
C ALA A 65 -7.44 -3.08 10.67
N ILE A 66 -6.95 -4.27 10.32
CA ILE A 66 -6.21 -4.50 9.07
C ILE A 66 -7.11 -4.22 7.87
N GLU A 67 -8.33 -4.75 7.86
CA GLU A 67 -9.31 -4.51 6.78
C GLU A 67 -9.66 -3.02 6.62
N GLU A 68 -9.83 -2.30 7.72
CA GLU A 68 -10.08 -0.86 7.69
C GLU A 68 -8.87 -0.09 7.14
N ARG A 69 -7.66 -0.42 7.59
CA ARG A 69 -6.43 0.17 7.06
C ARG A 69 -6.26 -0.14 5.57
N GLN A 70 -6.59 -1.35 5.14
CA GLN A 70 -6.48 -1.73 3.75
C GLN A 70 -7.45 -0.94 2.86
N ARG A 71 -8.68 -0.70 3.34
CA ARG A 71 -9.65 0.18 2.66
C ARG A 71 -9.14 1.61 2.54
N GLU A 72 -8.57 2.16 3.60
CA GLU A 72 -8.01 3.52 3.57
C GLU A 72 -6.83 3.64 2.60
N ILE A 73 -5.94 2.64 2.61
CA ILE A 73 -4.83 2.56 1.67
C ILE A 73 -5.35 2.58 0.23
N ASN A 74 -6.35 1.75 -0.09
CA ASN A 74 -6.95 1.70 -1.43
C ASN A 74 -7.56 3.04 -1.84
N ARG A 75 -8.25 3.72 -0.92
CA ARG A 75 -8.80 5.05 -1.16
C ARG A 75 -7.71 6.07 -1.49
N LEU A 76 -6.63 6.11 -0.69
CA LEU A 76 -5.51 7.02 -0.93
C LEU A 76 -4.82 6.74 -2.26
N TYR A 77 -4.75 5.47 -2.68
CA TYR A 77 -4.25 5.10 -4.00
C TYR A 77 -5.10 5.69 -5.12
N GLU A 78 -6.44 5.61 -5.01
CA GLU A 78 -7.36 6.21 -5.98
C GLU A 78 -7.25 7.73 -6.02
N GLU A 79 -7.28 8.39 -4.85
CA GLU A 79 -7.13 9.85 -4.73
C GLU A 79 -5.81 10.32 -5.37
N ARG A 80 -4.69 9.66 -5.05
CA ARG A 80 -3.40 9.97 -5.65
C ARG A 80 -3.40 9.76 -7.17
N SER A 81 -4.03 8.70 -7.68
CA SER A 81 -4.14 8.44 -9.12
C SER A 81 -4.87 9.56 -9.86
N THR A 82 -5.96 10.08 -9.27
CA THR A 82 -6.69 11.21 -9.85
C THR A 82 -5.85 12.49 -9.89
N ILE A 83 -5.09 12.78 -8.82
CA ILE A 83 -4.17 13.91 -8.77
C ILE A 83 -3.10 13.79 -9.86
N PHE A 84 -2.48 12.62 -10.01
CA PHE A 84 -1.47 12.40 -11.04
C PHE A 84 -2.02 12.65 -12.46
N LYS A 85 -3.25 12.19 -12.74
CA LYS A 85 -3.90 12.46 -14.03
C LYS A 85 -4.09 13.97 -14.24
N ALA A 86 -4.61 14.67 -13.24
CA ALA A 86 -4.81 16.11 -13.30
C ALA A 86 -3.49 16.88 -13.50
N MET A 87 -2.41 16.46 -12.84
CA MET A 87 -1.08 17.05 -13.02
C MET A 87 -0.55 16.84 -14.44
N ASN A 88 -0.68 15.63 -14.99
CA ASN A 88 -0.26 15.34 -16.36
C ASN A 88 -1.07 16.15 -17.37
N ASP A 89 -2.37 16.31 -17.16
CA ASP A 89 -3.23 17.14 -18.02
C ASP A 89 -2.83 18.62 -17.94
N GLN A 90 -2.51 19.13 -16.74
CA GLN A 90 -1.99 20.47 -16.54
C GLN A 90 -0.66 20.67 -17.27
N GLU A 91 0.26 19.70 -17.17
CA GLU A 91 1.56 19.79 -17.84
C GLU A 91 1.40 19.87 -19.36
N ARG A 92 0.52 19.04 -19.94
CA ARG A 92 0.18 19.13 -21.37
C ARG A 92 -0.39 20.49 -21.75
N SER A 93 -1.22 21.09 -20.90
CA SER A 93 -1.76 22.43 -21.14
C SER A 93 -0.68 23.51 -21.11
N LEU A 94 0.29 23.42 -20.19
CA LEU A 94 1.43 24.34 -20.11
C LEU A 94 2.34 24.21 -21.32
N GLN A 95 2.54 22.99 -21.82
CA GLN A 95 3.32 22.76 -23.03
C GLN A 95 2.66 23.41 -24.25
N SER A 96 1.35 23.22 -24.43
CA SER A 96 0.57 23.90 -25.47
C SER A 96 0.68 25.43 -25.38
N LEU A 97 0.61 25.98 -24.16
CA LEU A 97 0.77 27.42 -23.94
C LEU A 97 2.18 27.92 -24.30
N ARG A 98 3.23 27.16 -23.94
CA ARG A 98 4.62 27.47 -24.30
C ARG A 98 4.81 27.46 -25.81
N GLU A 99 4.26 26.46 -26.51
CA GLU A 99 4.31 26.37 -27.98
C GLU A 99 3.60 27.56 -28.66
N ALA A 100 2.42 27.93 -28.16
CA ALA A 100 1.69 29.11 -28.64
C ALA A 100 2.48 30.40 -28.41
N HIS A 101 3.06 30.56 -27.22
CA HIS A 101 3.89 31.73 -26.88
C HIS A 101 5.15 31.82 -27.75
N ARG A 102 5.84 30.69 -27.98
CA ARG A 102 6.99 30.61 -28.88
C ARG A 102 6.61 31.03 -30.30
N THR A 103 5.48 30.53 -30.81
CA THR A 103 4.98 30.90 -32.15
C THR A 103 4.67 32.39 -32.24
N LEU A 104 3.97 32.95 -31.25
CA LEU A 104 3.67 34.38 -31.19
C LEU A 104 4.94 35.22 -31.14
N SER A 105 5.95 34.79 -30.38
CA SER A 105 7.24 35.49 -30.27
C SER A 105 8.00 35.49 -31.59
N ILE A 106 7.99 34.36 -32.33
CA ILE A 106 8.58 34.28 -33.68
C ILE A 106 7.85 35.22 -34.65
N VAL A 107 6.50 35.20 -34.64
CA VAL A 107 5.68 36.09 -35.48
C VAL A 107 5.97 37.55 -35.15
N ALA A 108 6.01 37.91 -33.86
CA ALA A 108 6.34 39.27 -33.40
C ALA A 108 7.71 39.73 -33.95
N LYS A 109 8.76 38.91 -33.80
CA LYS A 109 10.08 39.23 -34.36
C LYS A 109 10.05 39.41 -35.87
N SER A 110 9.46 38.46 -36.59
CA SER A 110 9.37 38.53 -38.07
C SER A 110 8.63 39.79 -38.55
N LEU A 111 7.60 40.22 -37.81
CA LEU A 111 6.87 41.46 -38.08
C LEU A 111 7.76 42.69 -37.81
N GLY A 112 8.53 42.70 -36.72
CA GLY A 112 9.52 43.75 -36.44
C GLY A 112 10.58 43.87 -37.54
N GLU A 113 11.17 42.74 -37.97
CA GLU A 113 12.13 42.68 -39.08
C GLU A 113 11.53 43.22 -40.38
N MET A 114 10.31 42.77 -40.73
CA MET A 114 9.62 43.22 -41.94
C MET A 114 9.35 44.73 -41.92
N ILE A 115 8.91 45.27 -40.78
CA ILE A 115 8.63 46.71 -40.65
C ILE A 115 9.91 47.54 -40.77
N LEU A 116 11.05 47.06 -40.26
CA LEU A 116 12.34 47.75 -40.35
C LEU A 116 13.01 47.62 -41.73
N SER A 117 12.62 46.61 -42.53
CA SER A 117 13.16 46.40 -43.88
C SER A 117 12.70 47.45 -44.91
N ASP A 118 11.59 48.15 -44.62
CA ASP A 118 10.96 49.13 -45.50
C ASP A 118 11.37 50.56 -45.09
N GLY A 119 12.22 51.20 -45.92
CA GLY A 119 13.12 52.29 -45.52
C GLY A 119 12.51 53.64 -45.11
N ASP A 120 11.20 53.87 -45.30
CA ASP A 120 10.54 55.15 -44.98
C ASP A 120 9.35 54.93 -44.02
N ARG A 121 9.63 55.01 -42.71
CA ARG A 121 8.66 54.74 -41.62
C ARG A 121 8.79 55.82 -40.56
N SER A 122 7.66 56.20 -39.96
CA SER A 122 7.62 57.13 -38.83
C SER A 122 8.47 56.65 -37.64
N GLU A 123 9.01 57.57 -36.85
CA GLU A 123 9.80 57.28 -35.65
C GLU A 123 9.07 56.34 -34.68
N MET A 124 7.75 56.55 -34.49
CA MET A 124 6.91 55.67 -33.68
C MET A 124 6.85 54.23 -34.22
N THR A 125 6.83 54.07 -35.54
CA THR A 125 6.81 52.76 -36.19
C THR A 125 8.14 52.04 -36.02
N ARG A 126 9.25 52.78 -36.06
CA ARG A 126 10.59 52.24 -35.80
C ARG A 126 10.72 51.77 -34.34
N ILE A 127 10.25 52.57 -33.38
CA ILE A 127 10.27 52.21 -31.95
C ILE A 127 9.47 50.92 -31.69
N LEU A 128 8.26 50.81 -32.24
CA LEU A 128 7.44 49.60 -32.10
C LEU A 128 8.09 48.37 -32.72
N ALA A 129 8.73 48.52 -33.89
CA ALA A 129 9.39 47.42 -34.57
C ALA A 129 10.64 46.93 -33.81
N THR A 130 11.41 47.84 -33.21
CA THR A 130 12.51 47.47 -32.31
C THR A 130 11.99 46.73 -31.07
N GLY A 131 10.89 47.20 -30.47
CA GLY A 131 10.28 46.49 -29.32
C GLY A 131 9.78 45.08 -29.66
N LEU A 132 9.34 44.84 -30.89
CA LEU A 132 8.95 43.50 -31.36
C LEU A 132 10.16 42.57 -31.57
N LEU A 133 11.33 43.11 -31.91
CA LEU A 133 12.58 42.35 -32.04
C LEU A 133 13.14 41.92 -30.68
N ASP A 134 12.94 42.72 -29.64
CA ASP A 134 13.44 42.47 -28.28
C ASP A 134 12.66 41.39 -27.52
N VAL A 135 11.56 40.85 -28.09
CA VAL A 135 10.79 39.75 -27.48
C VAL A 135 11.68 38.51 -27.31
N GLU A 136 11.74 37.92 -26.12
CA GLU A 136 12.50 36.69 -25.91
C GLU A 136 11.76 35.48 -26.49
N VAL A 137 12.46 34.66 -27.30
CA VAL A 137 11.89 33.41 -27.83
C VAL A 137 12.36 32.29 -26.92
N ASP A 138 11.42 31.60 -26.28
CA ASP A 138 11.71 30.39 -25.51
C ASP A 138 12.18 29.28 -26.47
N THR A 139 13.46 28.92 -26.38
CA THR A 139 14.09 27.86 -27.18
C THR A 139 14.20 26.54 -26.43
N SER A 140 13.70 26.45 -25.20
CA SER A 140 13.72 25.18 -24.46
C SER A 140 12.90 24.14 -25.23
N SER A 141 13.51 22.99 -25.51
CA SER A 141 12.95 21.92 -26.34
C SER A 141 12.44 20.75 -25.53
N ASP A 142 12.42 20.86 -24.20
CA ASP A 142 12.15 19.70 -23.36
C ASP A 142 10.64 19.49 -23.32
N ALA A 143 10.17 18.57 -24.16
CA ALA A 143 8.91 17.88 -23.92
C ALA A 143 9.01 17.35 -22.50
N SER A 144 8.13 17.81 -21.61
CA SER A 144 8.10 17.30 -20.24
C SER A 144 7.87 15.80 -20.32
N GLU A 145 8.86 15.03 -19.85
CA GLU A 145 8.72 13.58 -19.74
C GLU A 145 7.47 13.29 -18.92
N GLU A 146 6.63 12.35 -19.37
CA GLU A 146 5.50 11.92 -18.56
C GLU A 146 6.03 11.52 -17.19
N ILE A 147 5.45 12.08 -16.13
CA ILE A 147 5.87 11.77 -14.77
C ILE A 147 5.84 10.24 -14.63
N PRO A 148 6.98 9.58 -14.38
CA PRO A 148 7.05 8.14 -14.34
C PRO A 148 6.00 7.62 -13.38
N LYS A 149 5.26 6.58 -13.80
CA LYS A 149 4.35 5.92 -12.87
C LYS A 149 5.17 5.47 -11.66
N PRO A 150 4.72 5.79 -10.44
CA PRO A 150 5.49 5.40 -9.28
C PRO A 150 5.57 3.86 -9.17
N PHE A 151 6.67 3.35 -8.62
CA PHE A 151 6.95 1.91 -8.54
C PHE A 151 5.86 1.07 -7.84
N TRP A 152 5.02 1.68 -7.00
CA TRP A 152 3.95 1.01 -6.29
C TRP A 152 2.67 0.81 -7.12
N ASP A 153 2.54 1.43 -8.30
CA ASP A 153 1.45 1.10 -9.25
C ASP A 153 1.64 -0.28 -9.90
N GLU A 154 2.87 -0.82 -9.87
CA GLU A 154 3.16 -2.21 -10.30
C GLU A 154 2.97 -3.23 -9.17
N TYR A 155 2.87 -2.77 -7.93
CA TYR A 155 2.71 -3.63 -6.77
C TYR A 155 1.26 -4.11 -6.65
N LYS A 156 0.91 -5.15 -7.40
CA LYS A 156 -0.30 -5.93 -7.10
C LYS A 156 -0.11 -6.56 -5.73
N ILE A 157 -0.96 -6.19 -4.77
CA ILE A 157 -1.10 -6.93 -3.52
C ILE A 157 -1.33 -8.40 -3.92
N PRO A 158 -0.49 -9.34 -3.48
CA PRO A 158 -0.67 -10.75 -3.79
C PRO A 158 -2.09 -11.18 -3.39
N PRO A 159 -2.81 -11.92 -4.24
CA PRO A 159 -4.23 -12.19 -4.03
C PRO A 159 -4.55 -13.09 -2.82
N ASP A 160 -3.57 -13.60 -2.07
CA ASP A 160 -3.84 -14.59 -1.02
C ASP A 160 -3.28 -14.15 0.35
N PHE A 161 -4.17 -13.58 1.16
CA PHE A 161 -4.24 -13.81 2.62
C PHE A 161 -5.68 -14.18 3.03
N ASP A 162 -6.46 -14.74 2.10
CA ASP A 162 -7.75 -15.39 2.35
C ASP A 162 -7.55 -16.91 2.36
N GLU A 163 -6.98 -17.46 3.43
CA GLU A 163 -7.12 -18.88 3.82
C GLU A 163 -7.50 -19.00 5.30
#